data_AF-A0AAV6UWZ9-F1
#
_entry.id   AF-A0AAV6UWZ9-F1
#
_cell.length_a   1.000
_cell.length_b   1.000
_cell.length_c   1.000
_cell.angle_alpha   90.00
_cell.angle_beta   90.00
_cell.angle_gamma   90.00
#
_symmetry.space_group_name_H-M   'P 1'
#
loop_
_entity.id
_entity.type
_entity.pdbx_description
1 polymer ?
#
loop_
_entity_poly.entity_id
_entity_poly.type
_entity_poly.pdbx_seq_one_letter_code
_entity_poly.pdbx_strand_id
1 'polypeptide(L)'
;MKGRLYWFFVLAVVIASSSARPHKCEQRERSLADLDLTEDALNRAKLLIPNCGEADTLPFKEEENESSSECSKKDKSLGFIDVALDLVSNAKKNIPLCPHIPTEEPLTTTEEPLTTTEEPLTTTEEPLTTTEEPLTTTEEPLTPTEDPLTTTEEPTPEVTTEDFRPMDCQDLLAAGHVTSGVYSVWLLGEKSAVRVRCDMDTDGGGWTVIQRRGNFGKQEDFNRNWQDYKHGFGSLERDFWLGNDNIFALTNQGNYSLRMDMTAADNDSAYVLYREFRIEDEYANYRLHVKEYSGTAGGNMLYVDNEMFTTKDKKNNRKDTKNCADVRKGGFWYYYCSGATDCNPNGLYNPGVKDRSSMYYSRFKVLVGLSSIDMKLKRR
;
A
#
# COMPACT_ATOMS: atom_id res chain seq x y z
N MET A 1 -9.39 26.35 -27.23
CA MET A 1 -8.00 26.10 -26.74
C MET A 1 -8.00 25.40 -25.37
N LYS A 2 -8.49 24.14 -25.26
CA LYS A 2 -8.62 23.45 -23.95
C LYS A 2 -7.70 22.23 -23.73
N GLY A 3 -6.81 21.92 -24.70
CA GLY A 3 -5.96 20.72 -24.68
C GLY A 3 -4.48 20.94 -24.37
N ARG A 4 -4.01 22.16 -24.08
CA ARG A 4 -2.57 22.46 -23.87
C ARG A 4 -2.15 22.85 -22.45
N LEU A 5 -3.08 23.24 -21.57
CA LEU A 5 -2.74 23.59 -20.19
C LEU A 5 -2.51 22.36 -19.29
N TYR A 6 -3.11 21.21 -19.64
CA TYR A 6 -3.03 19.97 -18.85
C TYR A 6 -1.65 19.30 -18.89
N TRP A 7 -0.81 19.61 -19.88
CA TRP A 7 0.54 19.07 -20.01
C TRP A 7 1.58 19.79 -19.15
N PHE A 8 1.37 21.09 -18.84
CA PHE A 8 2.30 21.83 -17.98
C PHE A 8 2.24 21.40 -16.51
N PHE A 9 1.06 20.96 -16.03
CA PHE A 9 0.89 20.50 -14.64
C PHE A 9 1.54 19.15 -14.33
N VAL A 10 1.89 18.34 -15.33
CA VAL A 10 2.44 16.99 -15.13
C VAL A 10 3.98 16.99 -15.01
N LEU A 11 4.66 17.98 -15.60
CA LEU A 11 6.13 18.01 -15.63
C LEU A 11 6.75 18.57 -14.32
N ALA A 12 6.09 19.54 -13.68
CA ALA A 12 6.64 20.25 -12.51
C ALA A 12 6.72 19.41 -11.22
N VAL A 13 6.08 18.24 -11.15
CA VAL A 13 5.99 17.41 -9.93
C VAL A 13 7.04 16.28 -9.91
N VAL A 14 7.78 16.06 -11.00
CA VAL A 14 8.71 14.93 -11.13
C VAL A 14 10.13 15.25 -10.60
N ILE A 15 10.51 16.51 -10.43
CA ILE A 15 11.87 16.93 -10.06
C ILE A 15 11.96 17.36 -8.58
N ALA A 16 11.61 16.47 -7.64
CA ALA A 16 11.78 16.74 -6.20
C ALA A 16 11.86 15.50 -5.29
N SER A 17 12.80 14.55 -5.50
CA SER A 17 13.26 13.61 -4.45
C SER A 17 14.49 12.78 -4.85
N SER A 18 15.70 13.12 -4.36
CA SER A 18 16.81 12.15 -4.25
C SER A 18 17.91 12.53 -3.22
N SER A 19 18.83 11.58 -2.99
CA SER A 19 19.90 11.60 -1.98
C SER A 19 21.20 10.98 -2.53
N ALA A 20 22.41 11.44 -2.20
CA ALA A 20 22.83 12.61 -1.39
C ALA A 20 24.28 13.05 -1.73
N ARG A 21 24.89 13.92 -0.91
CA ARG A 21 26.25 14.49 -1.10
C ARG A 21 26.32 15.50 -2.29
N PRO A 22 27.45 16.13 -2.65
CA PRO A 22 27.50 17.56 -3.02
C PRO A 22 26.70 18.01 -4.24
N HIS A 23 26.41 17.12 -5.21
CA HIS A 23 25.46 17.40 -6.31
C HIS A 23 24.06 17.85 -5.85
N LYS A 24 23.70 17.61 -4.58
CA LYS A 24 22.43 18.07 -3.99
C LYS A 24 22.19 19.57 -4.06
N CYS A 25 23.22 20.41 -4.08
CA CYS A 25 22.99 21.86 -4.11
C CYS A 25 22.44 22.31 -5.47
N GLU A 26 23.15 21.97 -6.54
CA GLU A 26 22.74 22.28 -7.92
C GLU A 26 21.34 21.72 -8.23
N GLN A 27 21.02 20.52 -7.72
CA GLN A 27 19.68 19.93 -7.86
C GLN A 27 18.59 20.72 -7.11
N ARG A 28 18.91 21.34 -5.96
CA ARG A 28 18.00 22.23 -5.21
C ARG A 28 17.82 23.58 -5.89
N GLU A 29 18.88 24.16 -6.44
CA GLU A 29 18.82 25.41 -7.20
C GLU A 29 17.97 25.23 -8.47
N ARG A 30 18.13 24.10 -9.17
CA ARG A 30 17.24 23.72 -10.28
C ARG A 30 15.78 23.55 -9.82
N SER A 31 15.54 22.85 -8.72
CA SER A 31 14.19 22.69 -8.15
C SER A 31 13.55 24.03 -7.73
N LEU A 32 14.34 24.98 -7.22
CA LEU A 32 13.89 26.34 -6.91
C LEU A 32 13.55 27.13 -8.18
N ALA A 33 14.41 27.08 -9.20
CA ALA A 33 14.17 27.72 -10.49
C ALA A 33 12.92 27.16 -11.21
N ASP A 34 12.68 25.85 -11.13
CA ASP A 34 11.47 25.22 -11.66
C ASP A 34 10.21 25.69 -10.92
N LEU A 35 10.29 25.91 -9.60
CA LEU A 35 9.21 26.50 -8.80
C LEU A 35 9.03 28.00 -9.07
N ASP A 36 10.09 28.75 -9.38
CA ASP A 36 10.01 30.15 -9.85
C ASP A 36 9.29 30.24 -11.20
N LEU A 37 9.66 29.40 -12.16
CA LEU A 37 9.00 29.30 -13.46
C LEU A 37 7.52 28.90 -13.32
N THR A 38 7.22 27.98 -12.40
CA THR A 38 5.85 27.54 -12.11
C THR A 38 5.00 28.66 -11.48
N GLU A 39 5.57 29.45 -10.57
CA GLU A 39 4.88 30.60 -9.96
C GLU A 39 4.59 31.70 -10.99
N ASP A 40 5.54 32.04 -11.87
CA ASP A 40 5.30 32.99 -12.96
C ASP A 40 4.22 32.49 -13.93
N ALA A 41 4.25 31.21 -14.31
CA ALA A 41 3.24 30.61 -15.17
C ALA A 41 1.82 30.65 -14.56
N LEU A 42 1.70 30.40 -13.25
CA LEU A 42 0.43 30.48 -12.51
C LEU A 42 -0.07 31.94 -12.41
N ASN A 43 0.81 32.89 -12.10
CA ASN A 43 0.46 34.31 -12.04
C ASN A 43 0.02 34.85 -13.41
N ARG A 44 0.68 34.46 -14.50
CA ARG A 44 0.24 34.79 -15.87
C ARG A 44 -1.09 34.12 -16.21
N ALA A 45 -1.31 32.87 -15.81
CA ALA A 45 -2.60 32.20 -15.99
C ALA A 45 -3.73 32.91 -15.24
N LYS A 46 -3.45 33.48 -14.05
CA LYS A 46 -4.39 34.30 -13.27
C LYS A 46 -4.80 35.57 -14.03
N LEU A 47 -3.84 36.27 -14.63
CA LEU A 47 -4.09 37.48 -15.44
C LEU A 47 -4.89 37.21 -16.73
N LEU A 48 -4.89 35.97 -17.23
CA LEU A 48 -5.68 35.55 -18.40
C LEU A 48 -7.15 35.21 -18.05
N ILE A 49 -7.53 35.20 -16.77
CA ILE A 49 -8.92 35.03 -16.34
C ILE A 49 -9.47 36.42 -15.95
N PRO A 50 -10.37 37.02 -16.73
CA PRO A 50 -10.91 38.34 -16.42
C PRO A 50 -11.80 38.29 -15.17
N ASN A 51 -11.61 39.27 -14.28
CA ASN A 51 -12.40 39.45 -13.05
C ASN A 51 -13.89 39.69 -13.38
N CYS A 52 -14.78 39.10 -12.59
CA CYS A 52 -16.20 39.45 -12.63
C CYS A 52 -16.45 40.75 -11.85
N GLY A 53 -16.52 41.90 -12.53
CA GLY A 53 -17.11 43.10 -11.94
C GLY A 53 -16.50 44.44 -12.35
N GLU A 54 -16.86 44.91 -13.54
CA GLU A 54 -17.27 46.31 -13.73
C GLU A 54 -18.18 46.35 -14.96
N ALA A 55 -19.46 46.66 -14.74
CA ALA A 55 -20.45 46.76 -15.80
C ALA A 55 -20.72 48.24 -16.06
N ASP A 56 -20.19 48.76 -17.16
CA ASP A 56 -20.48 50.14 -17.57
C ASP A 56 -21.06 50.23 -18.98
N THR A 57 -22.32 50.67 -18.99
CA THR A 57 -23.02 51.41 -20.06
C THR A 57 -23.01 50.84 -21.49
N LEU A 58 -24.09 50.14 -21.87
CA LEU A 58 -24.93 50.42 -23.06
C LEU A 58 -26.30 49.68 -22.88
N PRO A 59 -27.44 50.22 -23.38
CA PRO A 59 -28.76 49.72 -22.97
C PRO A 59 -29.40 48.69 -23.92
N PHE A 60 -30.25 47.82 -23.36
CA PHE A 60 -31.05 46.76 -24.02
C PHE A 60 -30.22 45.58 -24.61
N LYS A 61 -30.53 44.30 -24.38
CA LYS A 61 -31.82 43.61 -24.10
C LYS A 61 -31.65 42.42 -23.12
N GLU A 62 -32.78 41.86 -22.67
CA GLU A 62 -32.88 40.74 -21.70
C GLU A 62 -32.31 39.40 -22.22
N GLU A 63 -31.29 38.85 -21.54
CA GLU A 63 -30.95 37.40 -21.53
C GLU A 63 -30.35 37.00 -20.16
N GLU A 64 -31.14 37.11 -19.08
CA GLU A 64 -30.71 36.72 -17.73
C GLU A 64 -30.83 35.20 -17.48
N ASN A 65 -29.76 34.45 -17.80
CA ASN A 65 -29.43 33.22 -17.04
C ASN A 65 -28.01 32.66 -17.27
N GLU A 66 -27.39 32.92 -18.43
CA GLU A 66 -26.15 32.19 -18.79
C GLU A 66 -24.88 32.76 -18.12
N SER A 67 -24.84 34.09 -17.92
CA SER A 67 -23.72 34.86 -17.32
C SER A 67 -23.30 34.37 -15.91
N SER A 68 -24.28 34.12 -15.03
CA SER A 68 -24.01 33.67 -13.64
C SER A 68 -23.29 32.32 -13.59
N SER A 69 -23.65 31.40 -14.50
CA SER A 69 -23.05 30.06 -14.56
C SER A 69 -21.59 30.10 -14.98
N GLU A 70 -21.19 31.08 -15.80
CA GLU A 70 -19.83 31.19 -16.32
C GLU A 70 -18.92 31.96 -15.36
N CYS A 71 -19.42 33.00 -14.69
CA CYS A 71 -18.69 33.65 -13.61
C CYS A 71 -18.34 32.64 -12.48
N SER A 72 -19.30 31.81 -12.04
CA SER A 72 -19.04 30.75 -11.05
C SER A 72 -17.97 29.73 -11.49
N LYS A 73 -17.76 29.53 -12.80
CA LYS A 73 -16.67 28.67 -13.34
C LYS A 73 -15.32 29.42 -13.33
N LYS A 74 -15.31 30.73 -13.58
CA LYS A 74 -14.12 31.59 -13.49
C LYS A 74 -13.62 31.70 -12.05
N ASP A 75 -14.51 31.94 -11.08
CA ASP A 75 -14.16 32.01 -9.65
C ASP A 75 -13.56 30.70 -9.13
N LYS A 76 -14.14 29.56 -9.51
CA LYS A 76 -13.57 28.23 -9.20
C LYS A 76 -12.18 28.05 -9.82
N SER A 77 -11.97 28.55 -11.04
CA SER A 77 -10.68 28.47 -11.73
C SER A 77 -9.61 29.34 -11.07
N LEU A 78 -9.98 30.56 -10.64
CA LEU A 78 -9.12 31.44 -9.83
C LEU A 78 -8.77 30.78 -8.50
N GLY A 79 -9.75 30.20 -7.79
CA GLY A 79 -9.50 29.47 -6.54
C GLY A 79 -8.55 28.28 -6.67
N PHE A 80 -8.57 27.55 -7.80
CA PHE A 80 -7.57 26.52 -8.08
C PHE A 80 -6.16 27.09 -8.32
N ILE A 81 -6.04 28.25 -8.95
CA ILE A 81 -4.75 28.94 -9.15
C ILE A 81 -4.21 29.45 -7.80
N ASP A 82 -5.06 30.00 -6.94
CA ASP A 82 -4.66 30.49 -5.61
C ASP A 82 -4.15 29.36 -4.71
N VAL A 83 -4.81 28.20 -4.72
CA VAL A 83 -4.32 26.99 -4.02
C VAL A 83 -2.99 26.51 -4.61
N ALA A 84 -2.81 26.57 -5.94
CA ALA A 84 -1.54 26.19 -6.57
C ALA A 84 -0.39 27.15 -6.22
N LEU A 85 -0.66 28.46 -6.15
CA LEU A 85 0.31 29.48 -5.74
C LEU A 85 0.73 29.29 -4.27
N ASP A 86 -0.20 29.01 -3.35
CA ASP A 86 0.13 28.71 -1.96
C ASP A 86 1.00 27.43 -1.83
N LEU A 87 0.67 26.37 -2.57
CA LEU A 87 1.49 25.15 -2.59
C LEU A 87 2.91 25.41 -3.11
N VAL A 88 3.09 26.22 -4.16
CA VAL A 88 4.41 26.60 -4.69
C VAL A 88 5.17 27.48 -3.68
N SER A 89 4.51 28.47 -3.07
CA SER A 89 5.11 29.32 -2.03
C SER A 89 5.58 28.50 -0.83
N ASN A 90 4.78 27.52 -0.40
CA ASN A 90 5.12 26.63 0.71
C ASN A 90 6.18 25.60 0.33
N ALA A 91 6.25 25.14 -0.92
CA ALA A 91 7.36 24.32 -1.41
C ALA A 91 8.69 25.09 -1.35
N LYS A 92 8.74 26.33 -1.85
CA LYS A 92 9.94 27.18 -1.82
C LYS A 92 10.47 27.42 -0.41
N LYS A 93 9.59 27.74 0.55
CA LYS A 93 9.96 27.94 1.97
C LYS A 93 10.60 26.70 2.62
N ASN A 94 10.29 25.51 2.11
CA ASN A 94 10.80 24.24 2.63
C ASN A 94 12.10 23.75 1.95
N ILE A 95 12.62 24.47 0.95
CA ILE A 95 13.92 24.17 0.32
C ILE A 95 15.00 25.03 0.99
N PRO A 96 15.94 24.45 1.76
CA PRO A 96 16.99 25.21 2.41
C PRO A 96 18.02 25.73 1.40
N LEU A 97 18.29 27.03 1.45
CA LEU A 97 19.32 27.71 0.65
C LEU A 97 20.70 27.09 0.88
N CYS A 98 21.50 27.01 -0.18
CA CYS A 98 22.88 26.52 -0.08
C CYS A 98 23.81 27.55 0.57
N PRO A 99 24.75 27.14 1.43
CA PRO A 99 25.87 27.99 1.83
C PRO A 99 26.85 28.11 0.65
N HIS A 100 27.19 29.34 0.26
CA HIS A 100 28.29 29.56 -0.69
C HIS A 100 29.62 29.15 -0.03
N ILE A 101 30.28 28.15 -0.60
CA ILE A 101 31.67 27.79 -0.30
C ILE A 101 32.45 27.99 -1.61
N PRO A 102 33.39 28.95 -1.69
CA PRO A 102 34.32 29.03 -2.81
C PRO A 102 35.39 27.95 -2.63
N THR A 103 35.67 27.16 -3.67
CA THR A 103 36.78 26.20 -3.64
C THR A 103 37.34 26.02 -5.04
N GLU A 104 38.62 26.32 -5.20
CA GLU A 104 39.41 25.95 -6.37
C GLU A 104 39.84 24.48 -6.25
N GLU A 105 39.84 23.73 -7.35
CA GLU A 105 40.43 22.39 -7.42
C GLU A 105 41.53 22.34 -8.51
N PRO A 106 42.68 21.68 -8.24
CA PRO A 106 43.63 21.28 -9.27
C PRO A 106 43.39 19.81 -9.71
N LEU A 107 43.37 19.57 -11.02
CA LEU A 107 43.26 18.21 -11.58
C LEU A 107 44.50 17.35 -11.31
N THR A 108 44.30 16.04 -11.14
CA THR A 108 45.26 15.01 -11.56
C THR A 108 44.55 13.89 -12.31
N THR A 109 45.18 13.42 -13.38
CA THR A 109 44.64 12.43 -14.33
C THR A 109 45.46 11.14 -14.25
N THR A 110 44.79 9.99 -14.29
CA THR A 110 45.47 8.67 -14.43
C THR A 110 44.65 7.78 -15.35
N GLU A 111 45.29 7.17 -16.35
CA GLU A 111 44.67 6.22 -17.29
C GLU A 111 44.95 4.75 -16.88
N GLU A 112 44.07 3.84 -17.27
CA GLU A 112 44.29 2.37 -17.20
C GLU A 112 44.33 1.75 -18.62
N PRO A 113 45.15 0.70 -18.85
CA PRO A 113 45.23 0.02 -20.15
C PRO A 113 44.31 -1.22 -20.25
N LEU A 114 43.83 -1.52 -21.46
CA LEU A 114 43.01 -2.71 -21.77
C LEU A 114 43.79 -4.02 -21.65
N THR A 115 43.08 -5.11 -21.33
CA THR A 115 43.51 -6.50 -21.59
C THR A 115 42.45 -7.25 -22.42
N THR A 116 42.92 -8.16 -23.28
CA THR A 116 42.11 -8.88 -24.28
C THR A 116 41.68 -10.24 -23.74
N THR A 117 40.48 -10.70 -24.11
CA THR A 117 39.94 -12.01 -23.75
C THR A 117 39.80 -12.88 -25.01
N GLU A 118 40.29 -14.12 -24.96
CA GLU A 118 39.95 -15.18 -25.92
C GLU A 118 39.36 -16.39 -25.18
N GLU A 119 38.33 -17.01 -25.78
CA GLU A 119 37.72 -18.27 -25.34
C GLU A 119 38.36 -19.46 -26.08
N PRO A 120 38.23 -20.69 -25.53
CA PRO A 120 38.24 -21.89 -26.37
C PRO A 120 36.97 -22.76 -26.25
N LEU A 121 36.74 -23.51 -27.33
CA LEU A 121 35.50 -24.22 -27.68
C LEU A 121 35.05 -25.38 -26.76
N THR A 122 33.76 -25.70 -26.92
CA THR A 122 33.11 -26.95 -26.52
C THR A 122 33.57 -28.17 -27.32
N THR A 123 33.41 -29.37 -26.75
CA THR A 123 33.31 -30.62 -27.51
C THR A 123 32.30 -31.55 -26.82
N THR A 124 31.43 -32.17 -27.62
CA THR A 124 30.32 -33.02 -27.19
C THR A 124 30.60 -34.46 -27.60
N GLU A 125 30.57 -35.42 -26.68
CA GLU A 125 30.32 -36.83 -27.02
C GLU A 125 29.46 -37.55 -25.95
N GLU A 126 28.50 -38.28 -26.47
CA GLU A 126 27.74 -39.43 -25.94
C GLU A 126 27.63 -40.42 -27.14
N PRO A 127 27.20 -41.69 -27.00
CA PRO A 127 26.81 -42.44 -25.79
C PRO A 127 27.48 -43.84 -25.69
N LEU A 128 27.13 -44.64 -24.67
CA LEU A 128 26.44 -45.93 -24.92
C LEU A 128 25.84 -46.55 -23.64
N THR A 129 24.74 -47.28 -23.79
CA THR A 129 24.13 -48.13 -22.76
C THR A 129 24.76 -49.52 -22.74
N THR A 130 24.73 -50.19 -21.58
CA THR A 130 24.89 -51.64 -21.50
C THR A 130 23.97 -52.20 -20.43
N THR A 131 23.18 -53.20 -20.83
CA THR A 131 22.24 -53.96 -20.00
C THR A 131 22.90 -55.27 -19.60
N GLU A 132 22.85 -55.66 -18.32
CA GLU A 132 22.87 -57.08 -17.93
C GLU A 132 21.88 -57.33 -16.78
N GLU A 133 21.36 -58.56 -16.75
CA GLU A 133 20.28 -59.05 -15.88
C GLU A 133 20.84 -59.84 -14.67
N PRO A 134 20.01 -60.20 -13.66
CA PRO A 134 20.50 -60.58 -12.35
C PRO A 134 20.90 -62.06 -12.23
N LEU A 135 21.86 -62.35 -11.34
CA LEU A 135 22.11 -63.71 -10.83
C LEU A 135 21.53 -63.89 -9.43
N THR A 136 20.75 -64.95 -9.26
CA THR A 136 20.28 -65.46 -7.96
C THR A 136 21.34 -66.33 -7.30
N THR A 137 21.61 -66.10 -6.02
CA THR A 137 22.33 -67.06 -5.17
C THR A 137 21.51 -67.36 -3.92
N THR A 138 21.28 -68.64 -3.67
CA THR A 138 20.59 -69.18 -2.49
C THR A 138 21.63 -69.80 -1.56
N GLU A 139 21.69 -69.34 -0.31
CA GLU A 139 22.37 -70.02 0.80
C GLU A 139 21.45 -69.94 2.03
N GLU A 140 21.34 -71.04 2.79
CA GLU A 140 20.47 -71.20 3.96
C GLU A 140 21.30 -71.16 5.29
N PRO A 141 20.72 -71.35 6.49
CA PRO A 141 21.09 -70.52 7.63
C PRO A 141 22.17 -71.12 8.55
N LEU A 142 22.88 -70.23 9.25
CA LEU A 142 23.65 -70.56 10.46
C LEU A 142 23.33 -69.58 11.60
N THR A 143 22.83 -70.12 12.71
CA THR A 143 22.65 -69.42 13.99
C THR A 143 23.92 -69.48 14.83
N PRO A 144 24.26 -68.37 15.50
CA PRO A 144 24.55 -68.43 16.95
C PRO A 144 23.72 -67.36 17.70
N THR A 145 23.01 -67.72 18.76
CA THR A 145 23.48 -67.86 20.16
C THR A 145 23.72 -66.50 20.84
N GLU A 146 23.04 -66.36 21.98
CA GLU A 146 22.69 -65.15 22.74
C GLU A 146 23.85 -64.23 23.19
N ASP A 147 23.58 -62.93 23.26
CA ASP A 147 23.50 -62.21 24.55
C ASP A 147 22.78 -60.85 24.39
N PRO A 148 21.88 -60.44 25.30
CA PRO A 148 21.20 -59.14 25.22
C PRO A 148 22.04 -58.03 25.87
N LEU A 149 22.77 -57.25 25.06
CA LEU A 149 23.40 -56.03 25.56
C LEU A 149 22.33 -54.94 25.72
N THR A 150 21.91 -54.71 26.96
CA THR A 150 20.97 -53.63 27.32
C THR A 150 21.62 -52.26 27.15
N THR A 151 21.64 -51.74 25.93
CA THR A 151 21.99 -50.34 25.67
C THR A 151 20.83 -49.47 26.15
N THR A 152 20.97 -48.91 27.36
CA THR A 152 20.13 -47.82 27.82
C THR A 152 20.43 -46.59 26.96
N GLU A 153 19.72 -46.43 25.85
CA GLU A 153 19.60 -45.11 25.24
C GLU A 153 18.80 -44.24 26.20
N GLU A 154 19.53 -43.40 26.93
CA GLU A 154 18.98 -42.25 27.61
C GLU A 154 18.20 -41.43 26.56
N PRO A 155 16.88 -41.23 26.71
CA PRO A 155 16.13 -40.51 25.71
C PRO A 155 16.68 -39.09 25.62
N THR A 156 17.34 -38.78 24.51
CA THR A 156 17.56 -37.38 24.11
C THR A 156 16.24 -36.67 24.25
N PRO A 157 16.17 -35.54 24.98
CA PRO A 157 14.91 -34.87 25.19
C PRO A 157 14.38 -34.43 23.83
N GLU A 158 13.33 -35.09 23.37
CA GLU A 158 12.46 -34.50 22.36
C GLU A 158 12.08 -33.13 22.90
N VAL A 159 12.49 -32.08 22.20
CA VAL A 159 12.05 -30.72 22.51
C VAL A 159 10.60 -30.64 22.08
N THR A 160 9.72 -31.13 22.95
CA THR A 160 8.27 -31.00 22.81
C THR A 160 7.98 -29.51 22.72
N THR A 161 7.46 -29.06 21.57
CA THR A 161 7.29 -27.65 21.21
C THR A 161 6.12 -26.98 21.93
N GLU A 162 5.89 -27.32 23.20
CA GLU A 162 4.75 -26.96 24.04
C GLU A 162 4.70 -25.49 24.47
N ASP A 163 5.74 -24.70 24.19
CA ASP A 163 5.77 -23.26 24.50
C ASP A 163 6.07 -22.36 23.28
N PHE A 164 6.02 -22.89 22.05
CA PHE A 164 6.11 -22.05 20.86
C PHE A 164 4.79 -21.31 20.61
N ARG A 165 4.76 -20.02 20.97
CA ARG A 165 3.61 -19.13 20.81
C ARG A 165 3.92 -18.02 19.79
N PRO A 166 3.79 -18.28 18.48
CA PRO A 166 4.00 -17.26 17.45
C PRO A 166 3.01 -16.12 17.64
N MET A 167 3.47 -14.89 17.66
CA MET A 167 2.62 -13.71 17.83
C MET A 167 2.02 -13.22 16.50
N ASP A 168 2.61 -13.63 15.38
CA ASP A 168 2.19 -13.29 14.02
C ASP A 168 2.70 -14.31 12.98
N CYS A 169 2.42 -14.07 11.70
CA CYS A 169 2.89 -14.91 10.61
C CYS A 169 4.40 -14.83 10.31
N GLN A 170 5.11 -13.81 10.81
CA GLN A 170 6.56 -13.71 10.68
C GLN A 170 7.26 -14.68 11.64
N ASP A 171 6.74 -14.84 12.86
CA ASP A 171 7.22 -15.87 13.80
C ASP A 171 6.99 -17.29 13.23
N LEU A 172 5.83 -17.53 12.61
CA LEU A 172 5.54 -18.81 11.93
C LEU A 172 6.51 -19.07 10.75
N LEU A 173 6.79 -18.06 9.92
CA LEU A 173 7.75 -18.19 8.83
C LEU A 173 9.16 -18.50 9.36
N ALA A 174 9.59 -17.82 10.45
CA ALA A 174 10.88 -18.06 11.09
C ALA A 174 11.00 -19.47 11.70
N ALA A 175 9.89 -20.06 12.14
CA ALA A 175 9.80 -21.46 12.57
C ALA A 175 9.70 -22.47 11.41
N GLY A 176 9.83 -22.03 10.15
CA GLY A 176 9.85 -22.89 8.96
C GLY A 176 8.48 -23.15 8.32
N HIS A 177 7.40 -22.50 8.78
CA HIS A 177 6.09 -22.61 8.12
C HIS A 177 6.03 -21.75 6.86
N VAL A 178 6.53 -22.29 5.74
CA VAL A 178 6.68 -21.56 4.46
C VAL A 178 5.45 -21.58 3.55
N THR A 179 4.37 -22.29 3.90
CA THR A 179 3.18 -22.41 3.05
C THR A 179 2.10 -21.40 3.45
N SER A 180 1.57 -20.62 2.50
CA SER A 180 0.40 -19.76 2.74
C SER A 180 -0.82 -20.57 3.18
N GLY A 181 -1.54 -20.11 4.21
CA GLY A 181 -2.65 -20.87 4.79
C GLY A 181 -3.19 -20.24 6.08
N VAL A 182 -4.07 -20.97 6.77
CA VAL A 182 -4.64 -20.53 8.05
C VAL A 182 -3.92 -21.18 9.22
N TYR A 183 -3.36 -20.35 10.10
CA TYR A 183 -2.58 -20.73 11.27
C TYR A 183 -3.19 -20.16 12.55
N SER A 184 -2.64 -20.55 13.69
CA SER A 184 -2.98 -20.03 15.02
C SER A 184 -1.82 -19.18 15.55
N VAL A 185 -2.13 -17.99 16.08
CA VAL A 185 -1.16 -17.06 16.67
C VAL A 185 -1.66 -16.52 18.01
N TRP A 186 -0.76 -16.05 18.87
CA TRP A 186 -1.04 -15.50 20.20
C TRP A 186 -0.83 -13.99 20.19
N LEU A 187 -1.90 -13.23 19.94
CA LEU A 187 -1.87 -11.77 19.94
C LEU A 187 -1.70 -11.21 21.36
N LEU A 188 -1.07 -10.04 21.48
CA LEU A 188 -0.86 -9.39 22.77
C LEU A 188 -2.19 -9.13 23.52
N GLY A 189 -2.25 -9.61 24.77
CA GLY A 189 -3.42 -9.45 25.65
C GLY A 189 -4.46 -10.56 25.52
N GLU A 190 -4.40 -11.38 24.46
CA GLU A 190 -5.32 -12.50 24.27
C GLU A 190 -4.95 -13.71 25.14
N LYS A 191 -5.98 -14.36 25.69
CA LYS A 191 -5.83 -15.53 26.57
C LYS A 191 -5.78 -16.85 25.81
N SER A 192 -6.11 -16.82 24.53
CA SER A 192 -6.24 -17.99 23.64
C SER A 192 -5.73 -17.63 22.25
N ALA A 193 -5.29 -18.64 21.50
CA ALA A 193 -4.83 -18.44 20.14
C ALA A 193 -5.95 -17.91 19.21
N VAL A 194 -5.61 -16.95 18.38
CA VAL A 194 -6.47 -16.38 17.32
C VAL A 194 -6.08 -17.04 16.01
N ARG A 195 -7.07 -17.46 15.21
CA ARG A 195 -6.81 -17.97 13.86
C ARG A 195 -6.62 -16.81 12.88
N VAL A 196 -5.54 -16.85 12.11
CA VAL A 196 -5.18 -15.83 11.10
C VAL A 196 -4.84 -16.51 9.79
N ARG A 197 -4.95 -15.78 8.68
CA ARG A 197 -4.35 -16.22 7.42
C ARG A 197 -2.96 -15.63 7.25
N CYS A 198 -1.99 -16.50 7.00
CA CYS A 198 -0.65 -16.13 6.60
C CYS A 198 -0.51 -16.17 5.08
N ASP A 199 0.13 -15.12 4.54
CA ASP A 199 0.69 -15.08 3.20
C ASP A 199 2.21 -15.19 3.34
N MET A 200 2.73 -16.35 2.92
CA MET A 200 4.14 -16.73 2.99
C MET A 200 4.85 -16.57 1.64
N ASP A 201 4.13 -16.16 0.59
CA ASP A 201 4.64 -16.11 -0.79
C ASP A 201 5.04 -14.67 -1.18
N THR A 202 4.22 -13.68 -0.82
CA THR A 202 4.41 -12.29 -1.25
C THR A 202 5.61 -11.66 -0.54
N ASP A 203 6.58 -11.12 -1.28
CA ASP A 203 7.60 -10.20 -0.75
C ASP A 203 8.36 -10.78 0.47
N GLY A 204 8.83 -12.02 0.31
CA GLY A 204 9.51 -12.79 1.35
C GLY A 204 8.61 -13.28 2.49
N GLY A 205 7.29 -13.33 2.28
CA GLY A 205 6.33 -14.00 3.17
C GLY A 205 6.15 -13.39 4.55
N GLY A 206 5.56 -14.15 5.48
CA GLY A 206 5.39 -13.75 6.88
C GLY A 206 4.37 -12.64 7.09
N TRP A 207 3.41 -12.48 6.17
CA TRP A 207 2.36 -11.46 6.25
C TRP A 207 1.10 -12.01 6.92
N THR A 208 0.64 -11.39 8.00
CA THR A 208 -0.66 -11.65 8.61
C THR A 208 -1.74 -10.89 7.86
N VAL A 209 -2.61 -11.60 7.12
CA VAL A 209 -3.71 -10.99 6.36
C VAL A 209 -4.82 -10.57 7.33
N ILE A 210 -5.19 -9.29 7.29
CA ILE A 210 -6.23 -8.69 8.16
C ILE A 210 -7.56 -8.45 7.42
N GLN A 211 -7.51 -8.36 6.09
CA GLN A 211 -8.67 -8.27 5.22
C GLN A 211 -8.34 -8.95 3.89
N ARG A 212 -9.32 -9.65 3.32
CA ARG A 212 -9.26 -10.22 1.97
C ARG A 212 -10.59 -10.05 1.28
N ARG A 213 -10.54 -9.74 -0.02
CA ARG A 213 -11.70 -9.62 -0.92
C ARG A 213 -11.37 -10.18 -2.29
N GLY A 214 -12.27 -10.97 -2.88
CA GLY A 214 -12.06 -11.52 -4.21
C GLY A 214 -13.20 -12.42 -4.69
N ASN A 215 -13.06 -12.96 -5.91
CA ASN A 215 -14.07 -13.86 -6.46
C ASN A 215 -13.95 -15.27 -5.85
N PHE A 216 -14.63 -15.49 -4.72
CA PHE A 216 -14.72 -16.80 -4.05
C PHE A 216 -16.09 -17.47 -4.23
N GLY A 217 -16.78 -17.17 -5.35
CA GLY A 217 -18.11 -17.69 -5.69
C GLY A 217 -19.25 -17.08 -4.86
N LYS A 218 -19.26 -17.31 -3.54
CA LYS A 218 -20.17 -16.61 -2.61
C LYS A 218 -19.41 -15.52 -1.87
N GLN A 219 -19.69 -14.28 -2.27
CA GLN A 219 -19.19 -13.06 -1.63
C GLN A 219 -19.71 -12.92 -0.18
N GLU A 220 -18.82 -12.52 0.73
CA GLU A 220 -19.21 -12.08 2.08
C GLU A 220 -19.76 -10.63 2.08
N ASP A 221 -20.76 -10.34 2.92
CA ASP A 221 -21.29 -8.98 3.08
C ASP A 221 -20.39 -8.16 4.02
N PHE A 222 -19.88 -7.03 3.52
CA PHE A 222 -19.07 -6.08 4.29
C PHE A 222 -19.87 -4.86 4.78
N ASN A 223 -21.15 -4.73 4.43
CA ASN A 223 -22.03 -3.68 4.97
C ASN A 223 -22.50 -4.02 6.40
N ARG A 224 -21.54 -4.30 7.29
CA ARG A 224 -21.75 -4.80 8.65
C ARG A 224 -21.87 -3.69 9.69
N ASN A 225 -22.27 -4.05 10.91
CA ASN A 225 -22.42 -3.14 12.04
C ASN A 225 -21.10 -2.99 12.83
N TRP A 226 -21.07 -2.15 13.87
CA TRP A 226 -19.88 -1.93 14.70
C TRP A 226 -19.40 -3.22 15.37
N GLN A 227 -20.33 -4.02 15.90
CA GLN A 227 -20.03 -5.25 16.64
C GLN A 227 -19.37 -6.32 15.76
N ASP A 228 -19.88 -6.50 14.54
CA ASP A 228 -19.29 -7.38 13.52
C ASP A 228 -17.87 -6.91 13.18
N TYR A 229 -17.68 -5.61 12.93
CA TYR A 229 -16.35 -5.05 12.62
C TYR A 229 -15.36 -5.13 13.78
N LYS A 230 -15.84 -5.06 15.02
CA LYS A 230 -15.05 -5.25 16.24
C LYS A 230 -14.48 -6.68 16.35
N HIS A 231 -15.34 -7.69 16.21
CA HIS A 231 -14.97 -9.10 16.42
C HIS A 231 -14.42 -9.80 15.18
N GLY A 232 -14.70 -9.27 13.99
CA GLY A 232 -14.37 -9.89 12.71
C GLY A 232 -15.51 -10.74 12.15
N PHE A 233 -15.44 -11.00 10.84
CA PHE A 233 -16.46 -11.76 10.11
C PHE A 233 -15.91 -12.33 8.80
N GLY A 234 -16.65 -13.27 8.21
CA GLY A 234 -16.28 -13.94 6.97
C GLY A 234 -15.51 -15.24 7.20
N SER A 235 -14.65 -15.61 6.24
CA SER A 235 -13.91 -16.86 6.24
C SER A 235 -12.45 -16.61 5.85
N LEU A 236 -11.51 -17.06 6.67
CA LEU A 236 -10.06 -16.88 6.44
C LEU A 236 -9.56 -17.55 5.13
N GLU A 237 -10.35 -18.44 4.52
CA GLU A 237 -10.08 -19.06 3.21
C GLU A 237 -10.68 -18.29 2.02
N ARG A 238 -11.49 -17.26 2.28
CA ARG A 238 -12.24 -16.47 1.27
C ARG A 238 -12.21 -14.99 1.68
N ASP A 239 -13.32 -14.26 1.52
CA ASP A 239 -13.43 -12.90 2.04
C ASP A 239 -13.54 -12.88 3.57
N PHE A 240 -12.83 -11.97 4.24
CA PHE A 240 -12.98 -11.73 5.67
C PHE A 240 -12.49 -10.36 6.13
N TRP A 241 -12.91 -9.96 7.32
CA TRP A 241 -12.30 -8.92 8.15
C TRP A 241 -11.87 -9.55 9.47
N LEU A 242 -10.60 -9.37 9.89
CA LEU A 242 -10.04 -10.04 11.07
C LEU A 242 -10.66 -9.58 12.40
N GLY A 243 -11.26 -8.39 12.42
CA GLY A 243 -11.81 -7.76 13.63
C GLY A 243 -10.89 -6.65 14.16
N ASN A 244 -11.48 -5.51 14.50
CA ASN A 244 -10.73 -4.34 14.94
C ASN A 244 -9.99 -4.58 16.26
N ASP A 245 -10.52 -5.40 17.18
CA ASP A 245 -9.80 -5.75 18.41
C ASP A 245 -8.52 -6.56 18.11
N ASN A 246 -8.60 -7.54 17.20
CA ASN A 246 -7.46 -8.33 16.74
C ASN A 246 -6.42 -7.46 16.01
N ILE A 247 -6.87 -6.53 15.15
CA ILE A 247 -5.98 -5.60 14.44
C ILE A 247 -5.32 -4.61 15.44
N PHE A 248 -6.04 -4.20 16.48
CA PHE A 248 -5.48 -3.38 17.56
C PHE A 248 -4.39 -4.14 18.33
N ALA A 249 -4.69 -5.35 18.83
CA ALA A 249 -3.71 -6.19 19.54
C ALA A 249 -2.46 -6.45 18.70
N LEU A 250 -2.65 -6.88 17.44
CA LEU A 250 -1.57 -7.13 16.48
C LEU A 250 -0.74 -5.88 16.20
N THR A 251 -1.34 -4.71 15.99
CA THR A 251 -0.58 -3.49 15.66
C THR A 251 0.02 -2.74 16.86
N ASN A 252 -0.30 -3.15 18.09
CA ASN A 252 0.25 -2.55 19.32
C ASN A 252 1.21 -3.50 20.08
N GLN A 253 1.43 -4.72 19.58
CA GLN A 253 2.48 -5.63 20.09
C GLN A 253 3.88 -5.37 19.50
N GLY A 254 4.00 -4.43 18.56
CA GLY A 254 5.24 -4.04 17.90
C GLY A 254 5.00 -3.02 16.79
N ASN A 255 6.03 -2.71 16.00
CA ASN A 255 5.89 -1.84 14.83
C ASN A 255 5.52 -2.67 13.60
N TYR A 256 4.37 -2.37 12.98
CA TYR A 256 3.89 -3.09 11.79
C TYR A 256 3.83 -2.18 10.57
N SER A 257 4.14 -2.77 9.41
CA SER A 257 3.85 -2.19 8.09
C SER A 257 2.55 -2.76 7.54
N LEU A 258 1.73 -1.92 6.91
CA LEU A 258 0.55 -2.34 6.14
C LEU A 258 0.91 -2.41 4.67
N ARG A 259 0.73 -3.59 4.06
CA ARG A 259 0.70 -3.76 2.61
C ARG A 259 -0.75 -3.97 2.15
N MET A 260 -1.12 -3.36 1.03
CA MET A 260 -2.35 -3.69 0.32
C MET A 260 -2.03 -4.05 -1.13
N ASP A 261 -2.37 -5.28 -1.52
CA ASP A 261 -2.23 -5.78 -2.90
C ASP A 261 -3.61 -5.76 -3.56
N MET A 262 -3.71 -5.25 -4.79
CA MET A 262 -4.97 -4.96 -5.48
C MET A 262 -4.95 -5.45 -6.91
N THR A 263 -6.07 -5.97 -7.40
CA THR A 263 -6.29 -6.25 -8.83
C THR A 263 -7.58 -5.60 -9.31
N ALA A 264 -7.54 -5.03 -10.51
CA ALA A 264 -8.68 -4.39 -11.17
C ALA A 264 -9.44 -5.38 -12.07
N ALA A 265 -10.61 -4.98 -12.57
CA ALA A 265 -11.44 -5.85 -13.43
C ALA A 265 -10.86 -6.06 -14.84
N ASP A 266 -9.88 -5.23 -15.24
CA ASP A 266 -9.08 -5.38 -16.46
C ASP A 266 -7.77 -6.16 -16.22
N ASN A 267 -7.64 -6.81 -15.07
CA ASN A 267 -6.47 -7.59 -14.61
C ASN A 267 -5.17 -6.79 -14.40
N ASP A 268 -5.19 -5.46 -14.47
CA ASP A 268 -4.10 -4.65 -13.92
C ASP A 268 -3.98 -4.92 -12.41
N SER A 269 -2.74 -4.97 -11.90
CA SER A 269 -2.45 -5.08 -10.47
C SER A 269 -1.61 -3.90 -9.97
N ALA A 270 -1.82 -3.52 -8.71
CA ALA A 270 -1.01 -2.53 -8.02
C ALA A 270 -0.89 -2.88 -6.54
N TYR A 271 0.13 -2.34 -5.87
CA TYR A 271 0.26 -2.46 -4.42
C TYR A 271 0.63 -1.13 -3.77
N VAL A 272 0.33 -1.02 -2.48
CA VAL A 272 0.83 0.05 -1.61
C VAL A 272 1.37 -0.53 -0.32
N LEU A 273 2.38 0.12 0.24
CA LEU A 273 3.05 -0.23 1.49
C LEU A 273 3.19 1.02 2.35
N TYR A 274 2.77 0.94 3.60
CA TYR A 274 2.94 1.97 4.63
C TYR A 274 3.82 1.39 5.73
N ARG A 275 5.00 1.97 5.96
CA ARG A 275 5.97 1.41 6.94
C ARG A 275 5.59 1.69 8.39
N GLU A 276 4.65 2.58 8.66
CA GLU A 276 3.98 2.67 9.95
C GLU A 276 2.48 2.46 9.74
N PHE A 277 1.91 1.45 10.40
CA PHE A 277 0.47 1.26 10.52
C PHE A 277 0.12 0.75 11.91
N ARG A 278 -0.75 1.48 12.62
CA ARG A 278 -1.42 0.99 13.83
C ARG A 278 -2.79 1.61 13.98
N ILE A 279 -3.61 1.01 14.84
CA ILE A 279 -4.87 1.60 15.27
C ILE A 279 -4.90 1.75 16.80
N GLU A 280 -5.71 2.68 17.30
CA GLU A 280 -6.01 2.79 18.73
C GLU A 280 -7.13 1.79 19.13
N ASP A 281 -7.50 1.79 20.41
CA ASP A 281 -8.51 0.90 20.96
C ASP A 281 -9.96 1.30 20.59
N GLU A 282 -10.94 0.55 21.11
CA GLU A 282 -12.36 0.88 20.90
C GLU A 282 -12.78 2.22 21.52
N TYR A 283 -12.18 2.60 22.65
CA TYR A 283 -12.48 3.86 23.35
C TYR A 283 -12.12 5.08 22.48
N ALA A 284 -10.98 4.99 21.77
CA ALA A 284 -10.57 5.92 20.75
C ALA A 284 -11.25 5.73 19.37
N ASN A 285 -12.22 4.80 19.27
CA ASN A 285 -12.92 4.42 18.04
C ASN A 285 -12.00 3.89 16.93
N TYR A 286 -11.00 3.08 17.30
CA TYR A 286 -10.04 2.45 16.40
C TYR A 286 -9.34 3.45 15.49
N ARG A 287 -8.93 4.61 16.03
CA ARG A 287 -8.28 5.70 15.29
C ARG A 287 -7.07 5.19 14.52
N LEU A 288 -7.00 5.52 13.23
CA LEU A 288 -5.88 5.15 12.35
C LEU A 288 -4.64 6.02 12.61
N HIS A 289 -3.47 5.39 12.57
CA HIS A 289 -2.16 6.03 12.43
C HIS A 289 -1.42 5.37 11.27
N VAL A 290 -1.06 6.13 10.23
CA VAL A 290 -0.45 5.60 9.02
C VAL A 290 0.57 6.56 8.39
N LYS A 291 1.80 6.10 8.19
CA LYS A 291 2.90 6.91 7.60
C LYS A 291 3.81 6.11 6.67
N GLU A 292 4.80 6.79 6.10
CA GLU A 292 5.87 6.21 5.27
C GLU A 292 5.32 5.37 4.10
N TYR A 293 4.58 6.01 3.21
CA TYR A 293 4.03 5.40 1.99
C TYR A 293 5.11 5.09 0.94
N SER A 294 4.95 3.94 0.28
CA SER A 294 5.60 3.53 -0.97
C SER A 294 4.68 2.59 -1.77
N GLY A 295 4.99 2.32 -3.04
CA GLY A 295 4.22 1.39 -3.88
C GLY A 295 3.94 1.93 -5.29
N THR A 296 3.07 1.22 -6.03
CA THR A 296 2.74 1.51 -7.43
C THR A 296 1.41 2.26 -7.62
N ALA A 297 0.61 2.44 -6.57
CA ALA A 297 -0.59 3.27 -6.59
C ALA A 297 -0.54 4.34 -5.48
N GLY A 298 -1.00 5.56 -5.74
CA GLY A 298 -0.82 6.68 -4.79
C GLY A 298 -1.37 6.43 -3.38
N GLY A 299 -0.73 6.99 -2.36
CA GLY A 299 -1.00 6.64 -0.95
C GLY A 299 -2.28 7.22 -0.34
N ASN A 300 -3.47 6.72 -0.70
CA ASN A 300 -4.77 7.17 -0.19
C ASN A 300 -4.88 7.22 1.34
N MET A 301 -4.31 6.24 2.06
CA MET A 301 -4.46 6.15 3.52
C MET A 301 -3.88 7.36 4.26
N LEU A 302 -2.87 8.06 3.71
CA LEU A 302 -2.30 9.26 4.33
C LEU A 302 -3.32 10.41 4.46
N TYR A 303 -4.37 10.44 3.62
CA TYR A 303 -5.44 11.45 3.69
C TYR A 303 -6.49 11.16 4.79
N VAL A 304 -6.45 9.95 5.38
CA VAL A 304 -7.35 9.53 6.46
C VAL A 304 -6.59 9.11 7.73
N ASP A 305 -5.32 9.48 7.83
CA ASP A 305 -4.56 9.44 9.08
C ASP A 305 -5.30 10.22 10.19
N ASN A 306 -5.26 9.72 11.42
CA ASN A 306 -5.96 10.28 12.57
C ASN A 306 -7.50 10.32 12.45
N GLU A 307 -8.11 9.66 11.44
CA GLU A 307 -9.56 9.43 11.40
C GLU A 307 -9.98 8.22 12.24
N MET A 308 -11.24 8.24 12.67
CA MET A 308 -11.86 7.20 13.48
C MET A 308 -12.66 6.24 12.59
N PHE A 309 -12.66 4.95 12.95
CA PHE A 309 -13.39 3.94 12.19
C PHE A 309 -14.89 4.22 12.25
N THR A 310 -15.60 4.03 11.14
CA THR A 310 -17.02 4.36 10.98
C THR A 310 -17.77 3.20 10.34
N THR A 311 -18.94 2.84 10.88
CA THR A 311 -19.84 1.78 10.38
C THR A 311 -21.26 2.32 10.19
N LYS A 312 -22.17 1.54 9.60
CA LYS A 312 -23.55 1.97 9.29
C LYS A 312 -24.34 2.45 10.53
N ASP A 313 -24.03 1.89 11.69
CA ASP A 313 -24.65 2.14 13.00
C ASP A 313 -23.82 3.05 13.92
N LYS A 314 -22.51 3.26 13.65
CA LYS A 314 -21.64 4.15 14.44
C LYS A 314 -20.93 5.17 13.55
N LYS A 315 -21.47 6.39 13.53
CA LYS A 315 -20.97 7.52 12.73
C LYS A 315 -19.85 8.27 13.45
N ASN A 316 -18.60 8.05 13.04
CA ASN A 316 -17.43 8.76 13.58
C ASN A 316 -16.73 9.69 12.58
N ASN A 317 -17.14 9.68 11.30
CA ASN A 317 -16.57 10.54 10.26
C ASN A 317 -16.75 12.04 10.59
N ARG A 318 -15.65 12.80 10.53
CA ARG A 318 -15.59 14.17 11.06
C ARG A 318 -16.10 15.25 10.12
N LYS A 319 -15.91 15.11 8.80
CA LYS A 319 -16.12 16.23 7.85
C LYS A 319 -17.58 16.42 7.42
N ASP A 320 -18.32 15.33 7.27
CA ASP A 320 -19.73 15.33 6.89
C ASP A 320 -20.66 15.26 8.12
N THR A 321 -21.86 15.83 8.01
CA THR A 321 -22.95 15.62 8.97
C THR A 321 -23.52 14.21 8.89
N LYS A 322 -23.75 13.71 7.66
CA LYS A 322 -24.18 12.34 7.34
C LYS A 322 -23.13 11.27 7.68
N ASN A 323 -23.57 10.02 7.81
CA ASN A 323 -22.69 8.86 7.94
C ASN A 323 -22.12 8.46 6.57
N CYS A 324 -20.81 8.30 6.45
CA CYS A 324 -20.20 7.85 5.20
C CYS A 324 -20.43 6.38 4.91
N ALA A 325 -20.60 5.53 5.93
CA ALA A 325 -20.88 4.11 5.73
C ALA A 325 -22.22 3.88 4.98
N ASP A 326 -23.21 4.77 5.15
CA ASP A 326 -24.48 4.70 4.40
C ASP A 326 -24.30 4.85 2.89
N VAL A 327 -23.30 5.61 2.46
CA VAL A 327 -22.96 5.83 1.04
C VAL A 327 -21.98 4.78 0.53
N ARG A 328 -21.00 4.39 1.37
CA ARG A 328 -19.89 3.50 1.01
C ARG A 328 -20.16 2.01 1.19
N LYS A 329 -21.23 1.66 1.91
CA LYS A 329 -21.71 0.28 2.14
C LYS A 329 -20.64 -0.64 2.74
N GLY A 330 -19.84 -0.11 3.65
CA GLY A 330 -18.77 -0.80 4.35
C GLY A 330 -18.26 0.01 5.54
N GLY A 331 -17.59 -0.64 6.48
CA GLY A 331 -16.91 0.02 7.60
C GLY A 331 -15.47 0.41 7.26
N PHE A 332 -15.07 1.66 7.52
CA PHE A 332 -13.71 2.14 7.28
C PHE A 332 -13.38 3.46 8.01
N TRP A 333 -12.12 3.89 7.93
CA TRP A 333 -11.66 5.24 8.33
C TRP A 333 -12.07 6.28 7.29
N TYR A 334 -13.31 6.76 7.38
CA TYR A 334 -13.82 7.78 6.45
C TYR A 334 -13.63 9.20 7.02
N TYR A 335 -12.93 10.07 6.27
CA TYR A 335 -12.91 11.51 6.54
C TYR A 335 -14.15 12.21 5.97
N TYR A 336 -14.32 12.09 4.65
CA TYR A 336 -15.32 12.77 3.84
C TYR A 336 -15.99 11.76 2.89
N CYS A 337 -17.31 11.81 2.75
CA CYS A 337 -18.06 10.75 2.06
C CYS A 337 -17.98 10.86 0.53
N SER A 338 -17.58 12.02 0.01
CA SER A 338 -17.60 12.34 -1.43
C SER A 338 -16.22 12.72 -1.99
N GLY A 339 -15.13 12.44 -1.27
CA GLY A 339 -13.78 12.88 -1.63
C GLY A 339 -13.25 12.28 -2.93
N ALA A 340 -12.21 12.92 -3.46
CA ALA A 340 -11.49 12.47 -4.65
C ALA A 340 -10.30 11.55 -4.30
N THR A 341 -9.73 11.71 -3.10
CA THR A 341 -8.55 11.00 -2.59
C THR A 341 -8.89 9.75 -1.76
N ASP A 342 -10.17 9.39 -1.66
CA ASP A 342 -10.64 8.30 -0.79
C ASP A 342 -10.39 6.92 -1.42
N CYS A 343 -10.25 5.89 -0.59
CA CYS A 343 -10.46 4.50 -0.98
C CYS A 343 -11.70 3.94 -0.28
N ASN A 344 -12.14 2.75 -0.69
CA ASN A 344 -13.27 2.03 -0.08
C ASN A 344 -13.03 0.51 -0.14
N PRO A 345 -11.99 -0.04 0.50
CA PRO A 345 -11.65 -1.47 0.35
C PRO A 345 -12.71 -2.41 0.93
N ASN A 346 -13.58 -1.88 1.80
CA ASN A 346 -14.67 -2.61 2.43
C ASN A 346 -16.05 -2.37 1.78
N GLY A 347 -16.09 -1.76 0.58
CA GLY A 347 -17.34 -1.56 -0.17
C GLY A 347 -17.95 -2.83 -0.77
N LEU A 348 -19.02 -2.65 -1.54
CA LEU A 348 -19.69 -3.70 -2.32
C LEU A 348 -18.75 -4.31 -3.37
N TYR A 349 -18.83 -5.62 -3.54
CA TYR A 349 -18.05 -6.32 -4.57
C TYR A 349 -18.72 -6.19 -5.94
N ASN A 350 -18.39 -5.12 -6.66
CA ASN A 350 -18.89 -4.86 -8.02
C ASN A 350 -17.71 -4.60 -8.99
N PRO A 351 -16.92 -5.62 -9.39
CA PRO A 351 -15.76 -5.43 -10.25
C PRO A 351 -16.10 -4.67 -11.54
N GLY A 352 -15.31 -3.66 -11.90
CA GLY A 352 -15.50 -2.85 -13.10
C GLY A 352 -16.61 -1.80 -13.01
N VAL A 353 -17.49 -1.85 -12.00
CA VAL A 353 -18.59 -0.90 -11.84
C VAL A 353 -18.10 0.39 -11.21
N LYS A 354 -18.41 1.53 -11.84
CA LYS A 354 -18.07 2.86 -11.34
C LYS A 354 -19.11 3.40 -10.36
N ASP A 355 -18.96 3.06 -9.08
CA ASP A 355 -19.82 3.52 -7.99
C ASP A 355 -18.98 3.75 -6.71
N ARG A 356 -19.36 4.75 -5.91
CA ARG A 356 -18.78 5.02 -4.59
C ARG A 356 -19.14 3.96 -3.55
N SER A 357 -20.21 3.19 -3.77
CA SER A 357 -20.54 2.04 -2.93
C SER A 357 -19.60 0.85 -3.17
N SER A 358 -18.98 0.77 -4.36
CA SER A 358 -18.09 -0.34 -4.75
C SER A 358 -16.79 -0.37 -3.94
N MET A 359 -16.15 -1.53 -3.96
CA MET A 359 -14.81 -1.76 -3.46
C MET A 359 -13.75 -1.14 -4.38
N TYR A 360 -13.20 0.03 -4.06
CA TYR A 360 -12.29 0.76 -4.97
C TYR A 360 -11.08 1.41 -4.28
N TYR A 361 -10.06 1.76 -5.07
CA TYR A 361 -8.90 2.53 -4.63
C TYR A 361 -8.56 3.64 -5.64
N SER A 362 -8.86 4.91 -5.30
CA SER A 362 -8.96 5.97 -6.33
C SER A 362 -7.67 6.32 -7.05
N ARG A 363 -6.51 6.19 -6.40
CA ARG A 363 -5.19 6.44 -7.00
C ARG A 363 -4.65 5.24 -7.80
N PHE A 364 -5.45 4.17 -7.93
CA PHE A 364 -5.20 3.07 -8.84
C PHE A 364 -6.24 3.07 -9.99
N LYS A 365 -7.54 2.95 -9.65
CA LYS A 365 -8.65 3.06 -10.61
C LYS A 365 -9.74 3.97 -10.03
N VAL A 366 -10.04 5.07 -10.71
CA VAL A 366 -10.85 6.18 -10.17
C VAL A 366 -12.34 5.80 -10.01
N LEU A 367 -12.73 5.44 -8.79
CA LEU A 367 -14.08 5.00 -8.38
C LEU A 367 -14.57 3.71 -9.07
N VAL A 368 -13.66 2.91 -9.65
CA VAL A 368 -14.00 1.65 -10.33
C VAL A 368 -13.79 0.48 -9.36
N GLY A 369 -14.78 -0.42 -9.28
CA GLY A 369 -14.69 -1.62 -8.46
C GLY A 369 -13.50 -2.52 -8.85
N LEU A 370 -12.73 -2.93 -7.84
CA LEU A 370 -11.63 -3.89 -7.95
C LEU A 370 -12.16 -5.32 -8.06
N SER A 371 -11.36 -6.21 -8.65
CA SER A 371 -11.62 -7.66 -8.70
C SER A 371 -11.06 -8.39 -7.48
N SER A 372 -10.01 -7.85 -6.85
CA SER A 372 -9.52 -8.29 -5.54
C SER A 372 -8.81 -7.17 -4.78
N ILE A 373 -8.77 -7.31 -3.45
CA ILE A 373 -7.84 -6.60 -2.57
C ILE A 373 -7.52 -7.46 -1.34
N ASP A 374 -6.26 -7.48 -0.94
CA ASP A 374 -5.80 -8.04 0.33
C ASP A 374 -5.13 -6.94 1.15
N MET A 375 -5.51 -6.78 2.42
CA MET A 375 -4.78 -5.97 3.39
C MET A 375 -4.02 -6.89 4.34
N LYS A 376 -2.71 -6.71 4.47
CA LYS A 376 -1.83 -7.62 5.21
C LYS A 376 -0.73 -6.86 5.99
N LEU A 377 -0.39 -7.36 7.17
CA LEU A 377 0.54 -6.74 8.11
C LEU A 377 1.81 -7.59 8.27
N LYS A 378 2.97 -6.94 8.37
CA LYS A 378 4.25 -7.59 8.68
C LYS A 378 5.03 -6.72 9.67
N ARG A 379 5.59 -7.37 10.68
CA ARG A 379 6.39 -6.72 11.73
C ARG A 379 7.71 -6.20 11.14
N ARG A 380 8.16 -5.04 11.60
CA ARG A 380 9.37 -4.33 11.15
C ARG A 380 10.63 -4.68 11.92
#